data_AF-A0A6L6YIY4-F1
#
_entry.id   AF-A0A6L6YIY4-F1
#
_cell.length_a   1.000
_cell.length_b   1.000
_cell.length_c   1.000
_cell.angle_alpha   90.00
_cell.angle_beta   90.00
_cell.angle_gamma   90.00
#
_symmetry.space_group_name_H-M   'P 1'
#
loop_
_entity.id
_entity.type
_entity.pdbx_description
1 polymer ?
#
loop_
_entity_poly.entity_id
_entity_poly.type
_entity_poly.pdbx_seq_one_letter_code
_entity_poly.pdbx_strand_id
1 'polypeptide(L)'
;MSQIQDFPVRAESAEARTLNDILDRTQDDAAQIILALGALAKNYGMSRLARETGLSRESLYKSLSGTRSPEFATILKILSALDLDLVVRDKPISAR
;
A
#
# COMPACT_ATOMS: atom_id res chain seq x y z
N MET A 1 -21.90 -21.48 2.77
CA MET A 1 -21.73 -20.09 2.30
C MET A 1 -21.02 -19.36 3.42
N SER A 2 -19.69 -19.23 3.32
CA SER A 2 -18.90 -18.60 4.38
C SER A 2 -19.23 -17.12 4.42
N GLN A 3 -19.69 -16.63 5.57
CA GLN A 3 -19.83 -15.19 5.83
C GLN A 3 -18.48 -14.53 5.52
N ILE A 4 -18.45 -13.70 4.48
CA ILE A 4 -17.45 -12.64 4.37
C ILE A 4 -17.73 -11.76 5.58
N GLN A 5 -16.82 -11.80 6.55
CA GLN A 5 -16.94 -10.97 7.75
C GLN A 5 -17.05 -9.52 7.29
N ASP A 6 -18.11 -8.86 7.74
CA ASP A 6 -18.27 -7.41 7.61
C ASP A 6 -17.03 -6.78 8.25
N PHE A 7 -16.10 -6.29 7.43
CA PHE A 7 -14.97 -5.51 7.94
C PHE A 7 -15.57 -4.22 8.49
N PRO A 8 -15.37 -3.90 9.78
CA PRO A 8 -15.90 -2.67 10.34
C PRO A 8 -15.38 -1.50 9.50
N VAL A 9 -16.30 -0.75 8.87
CA VAL A 9 -15.97 0.47 8.12
C VAL A 9 -15.43 1.49 9.11
N ARG A 10 -14.13 1.42 9.39
CA ARG A 10 -13.40 2.48 10.07
C ARG A 10 -13.41 3.69 9.15
N ALA A 11 -13.44 4.89 9.72
CA ALA A 11 -13.19 6.10 8.96
C ALA A 11 -11.87 5.92 8.18
N GLU A 12 -11.89 6.18 6.87
CA GLU A 12 -10.73 6.03 6.00
C GLU A 12 -9.57 6.86 6.56
N SER A 13 -8.41 6.22 6.78
CA SER A 13 -7.22 6.94 7.24
C SER A 13 -6.70 7.87 6.13
N ALA A 14 -5.93 8.89 6.51
CA ALA A 14 -5.33 9.80 5.53
C ALA A 14 -4.39 9.04 4.58
N GLU A 15 -3.71 8.01 5.08
CA GLU A 15 -2.83 7.12 4.32
C GLU A 15 -3.60 6.29 3.30
N ALA A 16 -4.73 5.69 3.71
CA ALA A 16 -5.61 4.91 2.83
C ALA A 16 -6.16 5.79 1.70
N ARG A 17 -6.69 6.97 2.05
CA ARG A 17 -7.18 7.95 1.06
C ARG A 17 -6.08 8.34 0.08
N THR A 18 -4.90 8.69 0.59
CA THR A 18 -3.76 9.11 -0.25
C THR A 18 -3.36 8.01 -1.24
N LEU A 19 -3.26 6.77 -0.77
CA LEU A 19 -2.88 5.65 -1.64
C LEU A 19 -3.97 5.35 -2.68
N ASN A 20 -5.25 5.38 -2.29
CA ASN A 20 -6.38 5.20 -3.19
C ASN A 20 -6.42 6.28 -4.29
N ASP A 21 -6.20 7.55 -3.93
CA ASP A 21 -6.14 8.66 -4.88
C ASP A 21 -5.02 8.46 -5.92
N ILE A 22 -3.86 7.94 -5.48
CA ILE A 22 -2.73 7.67 -6.37
C ILE A 22 -3.03 6.49 -7.28
N LEU A 23 -3.59 5.40 -6.74
CA LEU A 23 -4.00 4.23 -7.52
C LEU A 23 -5.01 4.60 -8.62
N ASP A 24 -5.93 5.51 -8.34
CA ASP A 24 -6.92 5.98 -9.32
C ASP A 24 -6.31 6.83 -10.44
N ARG A 25 -5.30 7.64 -10.13
CA ARG A 25 -4.67 8.56 -11.09
C ARG A 25 -3.60 7.91 -11.95
N THR A 26 -2.98 6.84 -11.47
CA THR A 26 -1.75 6.29 -12.06
C THR A 26 -1.98 5.32 -13.23
N GLN A 27 -3.23 4.98 -13.58
CA GLN A 27 -3.56 4.14 -14.75
C GLN A 27 -2.63 2.93 -14.93
N ASP A 28 -2.35 2.21 -13.84
CA ASP A 28 -1.48 1.02 -13.79
C ASP A 28 0.05 1.29 -13.81
N ASP A 29 0.50 2.53 -13.58
CA ASP A 29 1.92 2.86 -13.37
C ASP A 29 2.42 2.40 -11.99
N ALA A 30 2.96 1.18 -11.97
CA ALA A 30 3.53 0.54 -10.79
C ALA A 30 4.63 1.38 -10.11
N ALA A 31 5.42 2.16 -10.87
CA ALA A 31 6.51 2.94 -10.30
C ALA A 31 5.98 4.05 -9.38
N GLN A 32 4.90 4.72 -9.77
CA GLN A 32 4.27 5.74 -8.93
C GLN A 32 3.61 5.16 -7.68
N ILE A 33 2.99 3.99 -7.79
CA ILE A 33 2.43 3.27 -6.62
C ILE A 33 3.56 2.93 -5.63
N ILE A 34 4.70 2.44 -6.12
CA ILE A 34 5.87 2.13 -5.28
C ILE A 34 6.41 3.38 -4.57
N LEU A 35 6.50 4.51 -5.29
CA LEU A 35 6.95 5.77 -4.70
C LEU A 35 6.00 6.30 -3.62
N ALA A 36 4.69 6.16 -3.83
CA ALA A 36 3.66 6.50 -2.85
C ALA A 36 3.80 5.66 -1.57
N LEU A 37 3.95 4.34 -1.72
CA LEU A 37 4.24 3.45 -0.61
C LEU A 37 5.54 3.84 0.10
N GLY A 38 6.56 4.26 -0.65
CA GLY A 38 7.81 4.77 -0.10
C GLY A 38 7.64 6.03 0.75
N ALA A 39 6.75 6.95 0.35
CA ALA A 39 6.42 8.14 1.13
C ALA A 39 5.69 7.77 2.43
N LEU A 40 4.67 6.91 2.36
CA LEU A 40 3.93 6.42 3.54
C LEU A 40 4.87 5.67 4.51
N ALA A 41 5.72 4.79 3.99
CA ALA A 41 6.72 4.07 4.77
C ALA A 41 7.72 5.00 5.48
N LYS A 42 8.11 6.11 4.85
CA LYS A 42 9.00 7.11 5.48
C LYS A 42 8.30 7.81 6.63
N ASN A 43 7.05 8.22 6.44
CA ASN A 43 6.25 8.87 7.49
C ASN A 43 5.98 7.92 8.67
N TYR A 44 5.75 6.63 8.38
CA TYR A 44 5.57 5.60 9.40
C TYR A 44 6.85 5.29 10.20
N GLY A 45 8.00 5.44 9.56
CA GLY A 45 9.32 5.22 10.14
C GLY A 45 9.94 3.90 9.71
N MET A 46 11.04 3.97 8.96
CA MET A 46 11.69 2.79 8.35
C MET A 46 12.19 1.75 9.35
N SER A 47 12.65 2.17 10.54
CA SER A 47 13.07 1.23 11.58
C SER A 47 11.90 0.42 12.15
N ARG A 48 10.73 1.04 12.29
CA ARG A 48 9.50 0.37 12.73
C ARG A 48 9.01 -0.59 11.65
N LEU A 49 8.93 -0.10 10.41
CA LEU A 49 8.51 -0.90 9.26
C LEU A 49 9.38 -2.15 9.06
N ALA A 50 10.70 -2.01 9.15
CA ALA A 50 11.63 -3.14 9.05
C ALA A 50 11.33 -4.24 10.08
N ARG A 51 11.07 -3.85 11.34
CA ARG A 51 10.75 -4.79 12.42
C ARG A 51 9.43 -5.52 12.17
N GLU A 52 8.40 -4.80 11.74
CA GLU A 52 7.05 -5.37 11.55
C GLU A 52 6.94 -6.21 10.28
N THR A 53 7.63 -5.82 9.21
CA THR A 53 7.66 -6.59 7.94
C THR A 53 8.64 -7.77 7.97
N GLY A 54 9.59 -7.78 8.91
CA GLY A 54 10.72 -8.71 8.93
C GLY A 54 11.76 -8.47 7.82
N LEU A 55 11.70 -7.32 7.15
CA LEU A 55 12.61 -6.94 6.07
C LEU A 55 13.74 -6.04 6.59
N SER A 56 14.91 -6.07 5.94
CA SER A 56 15.98 -5.14 6.27
C SER A 56 15.63 -3.72 5.81
N ARG A 57 16.11 -2.70 6.53
CA ARG A 57 15.97 -1.29 6.11
C ARG A 57 16.56 -1.05 4.72
N GLU A 58 17.68 -1.69 4.39
CA GLU A 58 18.29 -1.62 3.07
C GLU A 58 17.37 -2.20 1.97
N SER A 59 16.77 -3.37 2.22
CA SER A 59 15.82 -3.99 1.30
C SER A 59 14.59 -3.11 1.08
N LEU A 60 14.06 -2.51 2.15
CA LEU A 60 12.96 -1.55 2.08
C LEU A 60 13.34 -0.32 1.25
N TYR A 61 14.51 0.28 1.49
CA TYR A 61 14.96 1.42 0.70
C TYR A 61 15.09 1.09 -0.78
N LYS A 62 15.78 0.00 -1.15
CA LYS A 62 15.94 -0.40 -2.57
C LYS A 62 14.61 -0.66 -3.25
N SER A 63 13.65 -1.23 -2.51
CA SER A 63 12.33 -1.59 -3.02
C SER A 63 11.43 -0.37 -3.19
N LEU A 64 11.45 0.55 -2.23
CA LEU A 64 10.54 1.70 -2.17
C LEU A 64 11.14 2.99 -2.77
N SER A 65 12.41 2.98 -3.17
CA SER A 65 13.04 4.07 -3.93
C SER A 65 12.86 3.96 -5.45
N GLY A 66 12.25 2.86 -5.94
CA GLY A 66 12.17 2.57 -7.37
C GLY A 66 13.47 2.00 -7.97
N THR A 67 14.51 1.77 -7.16
CA THR A 67 15.76 1.14 -7.64
C THR A 67 15.53 -0.31 -8.07
N ARG A 68 14.66 -1.03 -7.36
CA ARG A 68 14.20 -2.38 -7.70
C ARG A 68 12.70 -2.46 -7.43
N SER A 69 11.96 -3.07 -8.35
CA SER A 69 10.53 -3.36 -8.11
C SER A 69 10.38 -4.40 -6.99
N PRO A 70 9.59 -4.14 -5.93
CA PRO A 70 9.26 -5.14 -4.92
C PRO A 70 8.39 -6.25 -5.50
N GLU A 71 8.54 -7.46 -4.97
CA GLU A 71 7.57 -8.53 -5.21
C GLU A 71 6.22 -8.18 -4.59
N PHE A 72 5.13 -8.69 -5.17
CA PHE A 72 3.78 -8.43 -4.67
C PHE A 72 3.61 -8.85 -3.20
N ALA A 73 4.22 -9.97 -2.78
CA ALA A 73 4.24 -10.39 -1.39
C ALA A 73 4.89 -9.36 -0.44
N THR A 74 5.90 -8.63 -0.92
CA THR A 74 6.54 -7.54 -0.17
C THR A 74 5.60 -6.35 -0.04
N ILE A 75 4.86 -6.01 -1.11
CA ILE A 75 3.85 -4.95 -1.07
C ILE A 75 2.78 -5.27 -0.01
N LEU A 76 2.25 -6.50 -0.01
CA LEU A 76 1.23 -6.92 0.98
C LEU A 76 1.75 -6.85 2.42
N LYS A 77 3.00 -7.27 2.68
CA LYS A 77 3.62 -7.13 4.00
C LYS A 77 3.73 -5.67 4.44
N ILE A 78 4.12 -4.78 3.52
CA ILE A 78 4.25 -3.35 3.80
C ILE A 78 2.89 -2.74 4.11
N LEU A 79 1.86 -3.04 3.31
CA LEU A 79 0.49 -2.57 3.57
C LEU A 79 0.02 -3.02 4.96
N SER A 80 0.16 -4.31 5.28
CA SER A 80 -0.23 -4.84 6.58
C SER A 80 0.53 -4.18 7.74
N ALA A 81 1.82 -3.91 7.59
CA ALA A 81 2.61 -3.19 8.60
C ALA A 81 2.23 -1.70 8.72
N LEU A 82 1.57 -1.12 7.71
CA LEU A 82 1.01 0.23 7.76
C LEU A 82 -0.44 0.25 8.29
N ASP A 83 -0.95 -0.88 8.81
CA ASP A 83 -2.35 -1.08 9.19
C ASP A 83 -3.33 -0.83 8.01
N LEU A 84 -2.89 -1.15 6.78
CA LEU A 84 -3.67 -1.04 5.55
C LEU A 84 -3.97 -2.42 4.94
N ASP A 85 -5.18 -2.60 4.42
CA ASP A 85 -5.59 -3.78 3.68
C ASP A 85 -5.78 -3.47 2.18
N LEU A 86 -5.35 -4.39 1.32
CA LEU A 86 -5.66 -4.33 -0.11
C LEU A 86 -7.04 -4.91 -0.36
N VAL A 87 -7.95 -4.11 -0.90
CA VAL A 87 -9.31 -4.52 -1.25
C VAL A 87 -9.56 -4.35 -2.75
N VAL A 88 -10.38 -5.26 -3.30
CA VAL A 88 -10.88 -5.14 -4.68
C VAL A 88 -12.21 -4.40 -4.63
N ARG A 89 -12.37 -3.36 -5.45
CA ARG A 89 -13.60 -2.58 -5.58
C ARG A 89 -13.98 -2.43 -7.05
N ASP A 90 -15.28 -2.34 -7.32
CA ASP A 90 -15.75 -1.95 -8.65
C ASP A 90 -15.27 -0.54 -8.96
N LYS A 91 -14.65 -0.35 -10.14
CA LYS A 91 -14.39 1.01 -10.63
C LYS A 91 -15.75 1.66 -10.88
N PRO A 92 -16.01 2.89 -10.38
CA PRO A 92 -17.25 3.58 -10.70
C PRO A 92 -17.36 3.64 -12.23
N ILE A 93 -18.53 3.26 -12.75
CA ILE A 93 -18.82 3.37 -14.18
C ILE A 93 -18.60 4.84 -14.52
N SER A 94 -17.51 5.15 -15.22
CA SER A 94 -17.29 6.48 -15.75
C SER A 94 -18.47 6.76 -16.66
N ALA A 95 -19.39 7.63 -16.22
CA ALA A 95 -20.45 8.12 -17.07
C ALA A 95 -19.76 8.67 -18.33
N ARG A 96 -20.04 8.02 -19.46
CA ARG A 96 -19.57 8.45 -20.78
C ARG A 96 -20.12 9.83 -21.10
#